data_AF-A0A3S1FRM4-F1
#
_entry.id   AF-A0A3S1FRM4-F1
#
_cell.length_a   1.000
_cell.length_b   1.000
_cell.length_c   1.000
_cell.angle_alpha   90.00
_cell.angle_beta   90.00
_cell.angle_gamma   90.00
#
_symmetry.space_group_name_H-M   'P 1'
#
loop_
_entity.id
_entity.type
_entity.pdbx_description
1 polymer ?
#
loop_
_entity_poly.entity_id
_entity_poly.type
_entity_poly.pdbx_seq_one_letter_code
_entity_poly.pdbx_strand_id
1 'polypeptide(L)'
;MEILKRPISREDRTGPAFWIDEAIWGHRLHDEQTPWLILLEFLGVLRSEELAGRALAEDEFNTLTYRPQTQLRLRNLIFNNPYLLTLGAERLSDDAAWTKWLELMEQNAGGLESRDFSYLRARFDSFDDFASVVGFLQSSAIEGASNKRWSSKFVFPFGPSALYEDAAVTASGVSTDRRFFARTGEILYLMLCRSKRAADLKERLVGKLFDQPTVYDRLVAALQGDPQLAENERPGSYLPCSTHPIFD
;
A
#
# COMPACT_ATOMS: atom_id res chain seq x y z
N MET A 1 -3.58 -12.63 32.14
CA MET A 1 -3.79 -12.15 30.75
C MET A 1 -5.24 -12.39 30.42
N GLU A 2 -6.02 -11.34 30.25
CA GLU A 2 -7.40 -11.45 29.77
C GLU A 2 -7.39 -11.96 28.33
N ILE A 3 -8.29 -12.88 28.00
CA ILE A 3 -8.50 -13.36 26.62
C ILE A 3 -9.81 -12.77 26.13
N LEU A 4 -9.69 -11.83 25.21
CA LEU A 4 -10.80 -11.17 24.53
C LEU A 4 -11.50 -12.16 23.59
N LYS A 5 -12.83 -12.04 23.50
CA LYS A 5 -13.62 -12.86 22.58
C LYS A 5 -13.28 -12.51 21.14
N ARG A 6 -13.27 -13.54 20.29
CA ARG A 6 -13.22 -13.36 18.83
C ARG A 6 -14.46 -12.56 18.37
N PRO A 7 -14.30 -11.52 17.53
CA PRO A 7 -15.43 -10.85 16.91
C PRO A 7 -16.21 -11.83 16.01
N ILE A 8 -17.51 -11.99 16.27
CA ILE A 8 -18.39 -12.92 15.54
C ILE A 8 -19.15 -12.19 14.40
N SER A 9 -19.24 -10.86 14.48
CA SER A 9 -20.04 -10.02 13.56
C SER A 9 -19.36 -9.75 12.21
N ARG A 10 -18.11 -10.16 12.02
CA ARG A 10 -17.31 -9.88 10.83
C ARG A 10 -16.79 -11.19 10.26
N GLU A 11 -17.62 -11.87 9.45
CA GLU A 11 -17.19 -13.06 8.71
C GLU A 11 -16.04 -12.68 7.77
N ASP A 12 -14.84 -13.16 8.10
CA ASP A 12 -13.73 -13.10 7.17
C ASP A 12 -13.81 -14.26 6.18
N ARG A 13 -14.30 -13.97 4.97
CA ARG A 13 -14.32 -14.94 3.86
C ARG A 13 -12.93 -15.41 3.41
N THR A 14 -11.86 -14.79 3.92
CA THR A 14 -10.47 -15.07 3.54
C THR A 14 -9.60 -15.56 4.72
N GLY A 15 -10.21 -15.78 5.88
CA GLY A 15 -9.53 -16.29 7.08
C GLY A 15 -9.42 -17.81 7.08
N PRO A 16 -8.80 -18.41 8.11
CA PRO A 16 -8.68 -19.86 8.22
C PRO A 16 -10.08 -20.48 8.25
N ALA A 17 -10.32 -21.48 7.39
CA ALA A 17 -11.62 -22.15 7.29
C ALA A 17 -12.02 -22.84 8.62
N PHE A 18 -11.04 -23.21 9.43
CA PHE A 18 -11.23 -23.86 10.72
C PHE A 18 -10.67 -23.00 11.86
N TRP A 19 -11.45 -22.85 12.92
CA TRP A 19 -11.04 -22.11 14.13
C TRP A 19 -9.74 -22.66 14.76
N ILE A 20 -9.47 -23.96 14.58
CA ILE A 20 -8.29 -24.60 15.15
C ILE A 20 -7.00 -24.16 14.46
N ASP A 21 -7.05 -23.89 13.16
CA ASP A 21 -5.91 -23.37 12.41
C ASP A 21 -5.56 -21.98 12.92
N GLU A 22 -6.57 -21.16 13.20
CA GLU A 22 -6.38 -19.85 13.79
C GLU A 22 -5.81 -19.91 15.22
N ALA A 23 -6.23 -20.90 16.01
CA ALA A 23 -5.73 -21.09 17.36
C ALA A 23 -4.26 -21.55 17.40
N ILE A 24 -3.83 -22.35 16.44
CA ILE A 24 -2.46 -22.88 16.36
C ILE A 24 -1.52 -21.90 15.66
N TRP A 25 -1.97 -21.32 14.54
CA TRP A 25 -1.12 -20.56 13.63
C TRP A 25 -1.41 -19.05 13.63
N GLY A 26 -2.40 -18.60 14.38
CA GLY A 26 -2.90 -17.23 14.31
C GLY A 26 -3.75 -16.98 13.06
N HIS A 27 -4.02 -15.71 12.79
CA HIS A 27 -4.93 -15.26 11.73
C HIS A 27 -4.66 -15.84 10.34
N ARG A 28 -3.40 -16.07 10.01
CA ARG A 28 -2.99 -16.73 8.77
C ARG A 28 -1.51 -17.09 8.86
N LEU A 29 -1.17 -18.35 8.57
CA LEU A 29 0.21 -18.70 8.26
C LEU A 29 0.43 -18.50 6.76
N HIS A 30 1.19 -17.48 6.39
CA HIS A 30 1.54 -17.20 4.99
C HIS A 30 3.05 -17.08 4.86
N ASP A 31 3.67 -18.04 4.18
CA ASP A 31 5.11 -18.09 3.95
C ASP A 31 5.62 -16.97 3.02
N GLU A 32 4.79 -16.50 2.08
CA GLU A 32 5.16 -15.39 1.19
C GLU A 32 5.08 -13.98 1.83
N GLN A 33 4.62 -13.81 3.09
CA GLN A 33 4.60 -12.50 3.75
C GLN A 33 5.94 -12.21 4.42
N THR A 34 6.79 -11.45 3.73
CA THR A 34 8.11 -11.04 4.22
C THR A 34 8.02 -9.93 5.28
N PRO A 35 9.07 -9.70 6.09
CA PRO A 35 9.09 -8.60 7.06
C PRO A 35 8.82 -7.22 6.45
N TRP A 36 9.24 -7.00 5.21
CA TRP A 36 8.94 -5.76 4.49
C TRP A 36 7.44 -5.62 4.21
N LEU A 37 6.77 -6.69 3.82
CA LEU A 37 5.33 -6.68 3.57
C LEU A 37 4.52 -6.50 4.86
N ILE A 38 4.99 -7.07 5.99
CA ILE A 38 4.41 -6.81 7.31
C ILE A 38 4.49 -5.32 7.65
N LEU A 39 5.67 -4.72 7.44
CA LEU A 39 5.89 -3.29 7.69
C LEU A 39 5.00 -2.41 6.80
N LEU A 40 4.91 -2.71 5.50
CA LEU A 40 4.06 -1.96 4.56
C LEU A 40 2.58 -2.08 4.91
N GLU A 41 2.12 -3.27 5.27
CA GLU A 41 0.74 -3.49 5.76
C GLU A 41 0.47 -2.66 7.01
N PHE A 42 1.36 -2.70 7.99
CA PHE A 42 1.29 -1.87 9.20
C PHE A 42 1.22 -0.37 8.87
N LEU A 43 2.10 0.13 8.01
CA LEU A 43 2.14 1.55 7.64
C LEU A 43 0.86 1.97 6.89
N GLY A 44 0.31 1.10 6.05
CA GLY A 44 -0.96 1.33 5.38
C GLY A 44 -2.13 1.47 6.36
N VAL A 45 -2.22 0.58 7.36
CA VAL A 45 -3.21 0.67 8.44
C VAL A 45 -3.01 1.95 9.24
N LEU A 46 -1.78 2.24 9.65
CA LEU A 46 -1.43 3.43 10.43
C LEU A 46 -1.83 4.71 9.71
N ARG A 47 -1.57 4.81 8.39
CA ARG A 47 -1.97 5.98 7.59
C ARG A 47 -3.49 6.10 7.48
N SER A 48 -4.21 4.99 7.30
CA SER A 48 -5.68 5.04 7.22
C SER A 48 -6.30 5.52 8.54
N GLU A 49 -5.82 5.00 9.68
CA GLU A 49 -6.30 5.41 11.00
C GLU A 49 -5.84 6.84 11.38
N GLU A 50 -4.67 7.28 10.92
CA GLU A 50 -4.24 8.67 11.08
C GLU A 50 -5.18 9.64 10.35
N LEU A 51 -5.53 9.36 9.10
CA LEU A 51 -6.51 10.15 8.35
C LEU A 51 -7.89 10.17 9.03
N ALA A 52 -8.24 9.10 9.76
CA ALA A 52 -9.46 9.01 10.54
C ALA A 52 -9.36 9.66 11.94
N GLY A 53 -8.21 10.23 12.32
CA GLY A 53 -7.97 10.85 13.62
C GLY A 53 -7.74 9.86 14.78
N ARG A 54 -7.58 8.55 14.48
CA ARG A 54 -7.49 7.45 15.43
C ARG A 54 -6.13 6.73 15.43
N ALA A 55 -5.07 7.36 14.91
CA ALA A 55 -3.74 6.75 14.89
C ALA A 55 -3.29 6.22 16.25
N LEU A 56 -2.96 4.93 16.29
CA LEU A 56 -2.53 4.18 17.47
C LEU A 56 -3.49 4.31 18.67
N ALA A 57 -4.79 4.35 18.40
CA ALA A 57 -5.83 4.35 19.40
C ALA A 57 -6.84 3.23 19.12
N GLU A 58 -7.37 2.64 20.19
CA GLU A 58 -8.41 1.62 20.11
C GLU A 58 -9.48 1.93 21.16
N ASP A 59 -10.59 2.53 20.72
CA ASP A 59 -11.71 2.88 21.61
C ASP A 59 -12.45 1.62 22.10
N GLU A 60 -12.58 0.62 21.21
CA GLU A 60 -13.15 -0.69 21.51
C GLU A 60 -12.27 -1.78 20.88
N PHE A 61 -11.94 -2.80 21.68
CA PHE A 61 -11.07 -3.88 21.23
C PHE A 61 -11.60 -4.62 20.01
N ASN A 62 -10.71 -4.91 19.06
CA ASN A 62 -10.96 -5.77 17.91
C ASN A 62 -12.05 -5.22 16.96
N THR A 63 -12.16 -3.89 16.88
CA THR A 63 -13.09 -3.18 15.99
C THR A 63 -12.41 -2.54 14.77
N LEU A 64 -11.10 -2.74 14.58
CA LEU A 64 -10.32 -2.19 13.46
C LEU A 64 -11.01 -2.43 12.11
N THR A 65 -11.28 -1.32 11.42
CA THR A 65 -11.82 -1.26 10.06
C THR A 65 -11.22 -0.05 9.40
N TYR A 66 -10.77 -0.20 8.16
CA TYR A 66 -10.10 0.88 7.47
C TYR A 66 -10.31 0.80 5.97
N ARG A 67 -10.10 1.93 5.29
CA ARG A 67 -10.19 2.02 3.82
C ARG A 67 -8.79 2.14 3.24
N PRO A 68 -8.28 1.07 2.60
CA PRO A 68 -6.92 1.05 2.08
C PRO A 68 -6.80 1.89 0.80
N GLN A 69 -5.58 2.37 0.55
CA GLN A 69 -5.20 2.99 -0.72
C GLN A 69 -4.76 1.90 -1.72
N THR A 70 -5.14 2.01 -3.00
CA THR A 70 -4.76 1.07 -4.06
C THR A 70 -3.67 1.60 -5.00
N GLN A 71 -3.64 2.93 -5.23
CA GLN A 71 -2.64 3.66 -6.02
C GLN A 71 -2.32 3.02 -7.38
N LEU A 72 -3.37 2.62 -8.12
CA LEU A 72 -3.24 1.95 -9.41
C LEU A 72 -2.51 2.78 -10.48
N ARG A 73 -2.63 4.12 -10.45
CA ARG A 73 -1.88 5.00 -11.35
C ARG A 73 -0.37 4.83 -11.15
N LEU A 74 0.11 5.00 -9.93
CA LEU A 74 1.51 4.80 -9.56
C LEU A 74 2.00 3.39 -9.91
N ARG A 75 1.20 2.36 -9.62
CA ARG A 75 1.52 0.97 -9.98
C ARG A 75 1.68 0.79 -11.48
N ASN A 76 0.82 1.40 -12.29
CA ASN A 76 0.94 1.34 -13.73
C ASN A 76 2.22 2.03 -14.20
N LEU A 77 2.48 3.24 -13.72
CA LEU A 77 3.67 4.03 -14.09
C LEU A 77 4.98 3.31 -13.78
N ILE A 78 5.06 2.63 -12.63
CA ILE A 78 6.30 2.04 -12.14
C ILE A 78 6.45 0.58 -12.56
N PHE A 79 5.38 -0.22 -12.55
CA PHE A 79 5.48 -1.67 -12.71
C PHE A 79 4.78 -2.23 -13.96
N ASN A 80 3.92 -1.45 -14.61
CA ASN A 80 3.21 -1.83 -15.85
C ASN A 80 3.47 -0.83 -16.98
N ASN A 81 4.74 -0.44 -17.15
CA ASN A 81 5.17 0.56 -18.12
C ASN A 81 6.49 0.14 -18.79
N PRO A 82 6.47 -0.90 -19.65
CA PRO A 82 7.66 -1.37 -20.35
C PRO A 82 8.17 -0.38 -21.43
N TYR A 83 7.36 0.63 -21.77
CA TYR A 83 7.56 1.48 -22.94
C TYR A 83 8.65 2.54 -22.75
N LEU A 84 8.95 2.93 -21.51
CA LEU A 84 9.92 3.99 -21.22
C LEU A 84 11.30 3.69 -21.81
N LEU A 85 11.76 2.44 -21.65
CA LEU A 85 13.06 2.01 -22.18
C LEU A 85 13.10 2.06 -23.71
N THR A 86 12.02 1.64 -24.37
CA THR A 86 11.95 1.65 -25.84
C THR A 86 11.89 3.07 -26.38
N LEU A 87 11.11 3.96 -25.76
CA LEU A 87 10.95 5.34 -26.22
C LEU A 87 12.23 6.16 -26.01
N GLY A 88 12.95 5.95 -24.90
CA GLY A 88 14.25 6.60 -24.67
C GLY A 88 15.31 6.21 -25.71
N ALA A 89 15.22 5.00 -26.27
CA ALA A 89 16.14 4.54 -27.31
C ALA A 89 15.85 5.14 -28.70
N GLU A 90 14.61 5.57 -28.96
CA GLU A 90 14.18 6.11 -30.27
C GLU A 90 14.67 7.54 -30.55
N ARG A 91 15.19 8.26 -29.54
CA ARG A 91 15.69 9.64 -29.66
C ARG A 91 14.68 10.61 -30.30
N LEU A 92 13.41 10.47 -29.91
CA LEU A 92 12.33 11.35 -30.33
C LEU A 92 12.53 12.77 -29.75
N SER A 93 11.84 13.76 -30.32
CA SER A 93 11.67 15.04 -29.64
C SER A 93 10.79 14.86 -28.39
N ASP A 94 10.92 15.77 -27.42
CA ASP A 94 10.19 15.71 -26.15
C ASP A 94 8.67 15.56 -26.35
N ASP A 95 8.08 16.44 -27.17
CA ASP A 95 6.65 16.42 -27.50
C ASP A 95 6.20 15.11 -28.15
N ALA A 96 7.04 14.54 -29.03
CA ALA A 96 6.74 13.29 -29.70
C ALA A 96 6.83 12.09 -28.74
N ALA A 97 7.79 12.10 -27.81
CA ALA A 97 7.92 11.08 -26.77
C ALA A 97 6.71 11.09 -25.83
N TRP A 98 6.30 12.28 -25.36
CA TRP A 98 5.08 12.44 -24.56
C TRP A 98 3.84 11.92 -25.27
N THR A 99 3.61 12.36 -26.50
CA THR A 99 2.42 11.98 -27.28
C THR A 99 2.34 10.46 -27.46
N LYS A 100 3.45 9.85 -27.91
CA LYS A 100 3.52 8.41 -28.13
C LYS A 100 3.36 7.61 -26.83
N TRP A 101 3.97 8.06 -25.74
CA TRP A 101 3.84 7.40 -24.44
C TRP A 101 2.41 7.47 -23.88
N LEU A 102 1.75 8.62 -23.99
CA LEU A 102 0.38 8.80 -23.53
C LEU A 102 -0.60 7.88 -24.28
N GLU A 103 -0.45 7.76 -25.60
CA GLU A 103 -1.24 6.81 -26.42
C GLU A 103 -1.05 5.36 -25.96
N LEU A 104 0.20 4.96 -25.66
CA LEU A 104 0.49 3.62 -25.16
C LEU A 104 -0.13 3.37 -23.79
N MET A 105 -0.06 4.34 -22.87
CA MET A 105 -0.65 4.20 -21.53
C MET A 105 -2.18 4.17 -21.58
N GLU A 106 -2.81 4.97 -22.43
CA GLU A 106 -4.26 4.94 -22.62
C GLU A 106 -4.73 3.54 -23.08
N GLN A 107 -3.98 2.90 -23.98
CA GLN A 107 -4.31 1.57 -24.50
C GLN A 107 -4.04 0.45 -23.48
N ASN A 108 -2.97 0.56 -22.67
CA ASN A 108 -2.42 -0.58 -21.94
C ASN A 108 -2.51 -0.49 -20.40
N ALA A 109 -2.80 0.68 -19.82
CA ALA A 109 -2.92 0.80 -18.37
C ALA A 109 -4.07 -0.05 -17.81
N GLY A 110 -3.78 -0.81 -16.76
CA GLY A 110 -4.71 -1.79 -16.17
C GLY A 110 -5.42 -1.27 -14.93
N GLY A 111 -6.67 -1.71 -14.73
CA GLY A 111 -7.43 -1.50 -13.49
C GLY A 111 -7.93 -0.07 -13.24
N LEU A 112 -7.81 0.83 -14.21
CA LEU A 112 -8.27 2.22 -14.09
C LEU A 112 -9.56 2.42 -14.89
N GLU A 113 -10.52 3.16 -14.31
CA GLU A 113 -11.70 3.64 -15.02
C GLU A 113 -11.34 4.68 -16.10
N SER A 114 -10.48 5.63 -15.73
CA SER A 114 -9.87 6.60 -16.65
C SER A 114 -8.37 6.36 -16.72
N ARG A 115 -7.87 6.17 -17.95
CA ARG A 115 -6.45 5.91 -18.25
C ARG A 115 -5.71 7.16 -18.70
N ASP A 116 -6.18 8.33 -18.24
CA ASP A 116 -5.57 9.61 -18.55
C ASP A 116 -4.34 9.88 -17.65
N PHE A 117 -3.19 10.06 -18.31
CA PHE A 117 -1.92 10.43 -17.68
C PHE A 117 -1.39 11.78 -18.18
N SER A 118 -2.19 12.55 -18.90
CA SER A 118 -1.81 13.84 -19.51
C SER A 118 -1.33 14.86 -18.47
N TYR A 119 -1.82 14.76 -17.23
CA TYR A 119 -1.42 15.58 -16.10
C TYR A 119 0.10 15.53 -15.81
N LEU A 120 0.79 14.45 -16.18
CA LEU A 120 2.22 14.29 -15.94
C LEU A 120 3.06 15.26 -16.78
N ARG A 121 2.60 15.61 -17.98
CA ARG A 121 3.32 16.54 -18.86
C ARG A 121 3.48 17.93 -18.25
N ALA A 122 2.54 18.34 -17.40
CA ALA A 122 2.61 19.61 -16.68
C ALA A 122 3.41 19.54 -15.37
N ARG A 123 3.84 18.34 -14.94
CA ARG A 123 4.52 18.10 -13.66
C ARG A 123 6.02 17.83 -13.80
N PHE A 124 6.49 17.58 -15.03
CA PHE A 124 7.88 17.31 -15.35
C PHE A 124 8.34 18.25 -16.46
N ASP A 125 9.58 18.72 -16.38
CA ASP A 125 10.14 19.67 -17.35
C ASP A 125 10.37 19.01 -18.72
N SER A 126 10.67 17.71 -18.73
CA SER A 126 10.86 16.89 -19.93
C SER A 126 10.40 15.45 -19.73
N PHE A 127 10.23 14.73 -20.84
CA PHE A 127 9.96 13.30 -20.84
C PHE A 127 11.11 12.50 -20.20
N ASP A 128 12.35 12.94 -20.40
CA ASP A 128 13.53 12.30 -19.82
C ASP A 128 13.58 12.46 -18.29
N ASP A 129 13.18 13.61 -17.75
CA ASP A 129 13.04 13.81 -16.30
C ASP A 129 11.97 12.91 -15.70
N PHE A 130 10.82 12.83 -16.37
CA PHE A 130 9.76 11.88 -16.01
C PHE A 130 10.26 10.43 -16.01
N ALA A 131 10.90 9.99 -17.09
CA ALA A 131 11.42 8.63 -17.23
C ALA A 131 12.49 8.33 -16.17
N SER A 132 13.35 9.31 -15.86
CA SER A 132 14.40 9.20 -14.84
C SER A 132 13.81 9.01 -13.44
N VAL A 133 12.76 9.76 -13.10
CA VAL A 133 12.06 9.62 -11.81
C VAL A 133 11.36 8.26 -11.71
N VAL A 134 10.71 7.79 -12.78
CA VAL A 134 10.13 6.44 -12.80
C VAL A 134 11.21 5.37 -12.61
N GLY A 135 12.33 5.48 -13.32
CA GLY A 135 13.47 4.55 -13.19
C GLY A 135 14.09 4.54 -11.80
N PHE A 136 14.23 5.71 -11.16
CA PHE A 136 14.66 5.81 -9.77
C PHE A 136 13.72 5.05 -8.84
N LEU A 137 12.40 5.27 -8.94
CA LEU A 137 11.44 4.57 -8.07
C LEU A 137 11.40 3.07 -8.34
N GLN A 138 11.53 2.62 -9.59
CA GLN A 138 11.68 1.21 -9.95
C GLN A 138 12.90 0.58 -9.26
N SER A 139 14.04 1.29 -9.24
CA SER A 139 15.27 0.80 -8.59
C SER A 139 15.15 0.71 -7.07
N SER A 140 14.25 1.50 -6.47
CA SER A 140 13.95 1.48 -5.03
C SER A 140 12.87 0.48 -4.63
N ALA A 141 12.31 -0.28 -5.58
CA ALA A 141 11.18 -1.15 -5.32
C ALA A 141 11.52 -2.25 -4.29
N ILE A 142 10.62 -2.43 -3.32
CA ILE A 142 10.69 -3.52 -2.36
C ILE A 142 10.50 -4.83 -3.12
N GLU A 143 11.49 -5.71 -3.01
CA GLU A 143 11.49 -7.01 -3.70
C GLU A 143 11.31 -6.86 -5.23
N GLY A 144 11.91 -5.82 -5.82
CA GLY A 144 11.73 -5.47 -7.23
C GLY A 144 12.02 -6.61 -8.22
N ALA A 145 12.99 -7.46 -7.91
CA ALA A 145 13.38 -8.65 -8.70
C ALA A 145 12.40 -9.83 -8.56
N SER A 146 11.36 -9.73 -7.73
CA SER A 146 10.37 -10.79 -7.59
C SER A 146 9.52 -10.95 -8.86
N ASN A 147 9.08 -12.18 -9.11
CA ASN A 147 8.13 -12.53 -10.17
C ASN A 147 6.67 -12.20 -9.79
N LYS A 148 6.46 -11.33 -8.80
CA LYS A 148 5.13 -10.85 -8.43
C LYS A 148 4.51 -10.08 -9.61
N ARG A 149 3.20 -10.21 -9.79
CA ARG A 149 2.44 -9.40 -10.75
C ARG A 149 2.63 -7.90 -10.43
N TRP A 150 2.56 -7.05 -11.44
CA TRP A 150 2.79 -5.61 -11.31
C TRP A 150 1.88 -4.94 -10.25
N SER A 151 0.64 -5.42 -10.09
CA SER A 151 -0.32 -4.92 -9.09
C SER A 151 -0.04 -5.38 -7.66
N SER A 152 0.98 -6.22 -7.46
CA SER A 152 1.45 -6.71 -6.15
C SER A 152 2.92 -6.34 -5.87
N LYS A 153 3.45 -5.36 -6.60
CA LYS A 153 4.78 -4.77 -6.35
C LYS A 153 4.64 -3.45 -5.57
N PHE A 154 5.66 -3.13 -4.79
CA PHE A 154 5.65 -1.97 -3.89
C PHE A 154 6.91 -1.13 -4.09
N VAL A 155 6.77 0.19 -4.09
CA VAL A 155 7.91 1.10 -3.97
C VAL A 155 8.37 1.16 -2.52
N PHE A 156 9.58 1.68 -2.29
CA PHE A 156 10.01 2.04 -0.95
C PHE A 156 9.04 3.07 -0.33
N PRO A 157 8.69 2.95 0.97
CA PRO A 157 7.73 3.83 1.63
C PRO A 157 8.36 5.18 1.98
N PHE A 158 8.62 6.01 0.96
CA PHE A 158 9.23 7.34 1.11
C PHE A 158 8.36 8.34 1.89
N GLY A 159 7.08 8.06 2.02
CA GLY A 159 6.07 8.87 2.70
C GLY A 159 4.65 8.38 2.36
N PRO A 160 3.62 9.16 2.74
CA PRO A 160 2.21 8.77 2.61
C PRO A 160 1.78 8.39 1.19
N SER A 161 2.35 9.02 0.17
CA SER A 161 1.98 8.83 -1.23
C SER A 161 2.42 7.46 -1.76
N ALA A 162 3.42 6.86 -1.11
CA ALA A 162 3.97 5.54 -1.40
C ALA A 162 3.26 4.41 -0.62
N LEU A 163 2.28 4.73 0.23
CA LEU A 163 1.59 3.73 1.05
C LEU A 163 0.31 3.26 0.38
N TYR A 164 0.29 1.99 0.00
CA TYR A 164 -0.84 1.35 -0.63
C TYR A 164 -0.82 -0.15 -0.42
N GLU A 165 -2.00 -0.74 -0.55
CA GLU A 165 -2.27 -2.14 -0.25
C GLU A 165 -2.11 -3.04 -1.48
N ASP A 166 -1.82 -4.32 -1.25
CA ASP A 166 -1.81 -5.35 -2.30
C ASP A 166 -3.11 -5.35 -3.11
N ALA A 167 -2.99 -5.36 -4.43
CA ALA A 167 -4.12 -5.31 -5.34
C ALA A 167 -4.06 -6.46 -6.35
N ALA A 168 -5.23 -7.04 -6.63
CA ALA A 168 -5.45 -7.92 -7.76
C ALA A 168 -6.23 -7.14 -8.83
N VAL A 169 -5.69 -7.10 -10.04
CA VAL A 169 -6.36 -6.54 -11.21
C VAL A 169 -6.76 -7.71 -12.10
N THR A 170 -8.06 -7.90 -12.32
CA THR A 170 -8.62 -8.95 -13.17
C THR A 170 -9.60 -8.34 -14.18
N ALA A 171 -10.13 -9.15 -15.09
CA ALA A 171 -11.18 -8.71 -16.01
C ALA A 171 -12.47 -8.29 -15.29
N SER A 172 -12.71 -8.77 -14.06
CA SER A 172 -13.91 -8.45 -13.28
C SER A 172 -13.76 -7.21 -12.41
N GLY A 173 -12.59 -6.56 -12.41
CA GLY A 173 -12.33 -5.34 -11.64
C GLY A 173 -11.06 -5.42 -10.79
N VAL A 174 -10.99 -4.53 -9.80
CA VAL A 174 -9.86 -4.45 -8.87
C VAL A 174 -10.33 -4.81 -7.47
N SER A 175 -9.60 -5.72 -6.82
CA SER A 175 -9.83 -6.07 -5.42
C SER A 175 -8.55 -5.91 -4.61
N THR A 176 -8.68 -5.49 -3.35
CA THR A 176 -7.60 -5.57 -2.37
C THR A 176 -7.37 -7.03 -2.02
N ASP A 177 -6.18 -7.54 -2.33
CA ASP A 177 -5.84 -8.94 -2.11
C ASP A 177 -5.19 -9.11 -0.71
N ARG A 178 -5.36 -10.29 -0.12
CA ARG A 178 -4.70 -10.69 1.13
C ARG A 178 -3.59 -11.70 0.89
N ARG A 179 -3.05 -11.74 -0.33
CA ARG A 179 -1.94 -12.64 -0.66
C ARG A 179 -0.66 -12.19 0.04
N PHE A 180 -0.28 -10.92 -0.11
CA PHE A 180 0.97 -10.41 0.47
C PHE A 180 0.75 -9.60 1.75
N PHE A 181 -0.45 -9.07 1.95
CA PHE A 181 -0.87 -8.37 3.18
C PHE A 181 -1.80 -9.32 3.95
N ALA A 182 -1.18 -10.21 4.73
CA ALA A 182 -1.81 -11.39 5.33
C ALA A 182 -2.17 -11.19 6.82
N ARG A 183 -2.57 -9.97 7.21
CA ARG A 183 -3.06 -9.58 8.55
C ARG A 183 -1.97 -9.39 9.61
N THR A 184 -0.74 -9.83 9.39
CA THR A 184 0.33 -9.70 10.40
C THR A 184 0.68 -8.23 10.68
N GLY A 185 0.66 -7.35 9.67
CA GLY A 185 0.86 -5.92 9.87
C GLY A 185 -0.29 -5.25 10.64
N GLU A 186 -1.52 -5.77 10.49
CA GLU A 186 -2.68 -5.34 11.28
C GLU A 186 -2.54 -5.77 12.75
N ILE A 187 -2.06 -6.99 12.99
CA ILE A 187 -1.76 -7.48 14.35
C ILE A 187 -0.70 -6.58 14.98
N LEU A 188 0.38 -6.28 14.25
CA LEU A 188 1.42 -5.35 14.71
C LEU A 188 0.82 -3.99 15.07
N TYR A 189 -0.07 -3.44 14.23
CA TYR A 189 -0.77 -2.20 14.53
C TYR A 189 -1.55 -2.28 15.86
N LEU A 190 -2.34 -3.34 16.07
CA LEU A 190 -3.10 -3.54 17.31
C LEU A 190 -2.20 -3.71 18.54
N MET A 191 -1.08 -4.41 18.41
CA MET A 191 -0.09 -4.55 19.48
C MET A 191 0.44 -3.17 19.90
N LEU A 192 0.76 -2.31 18.94
CA LEU A 192 1.25 -0.96 19.21
C LEU A 192 0.18 -0.02 19.77
N CYS A 193 -1.10 -0.20 19.38
CA CYS A 193 -2.22 0.53 20.01
C CYS A 193 -2.34 0.22 21.51
N ARG A 194 -2.08 -1.03 21.89
CA ARG A 194 -2.17 -1.52 23.28
C ARG A 194 -0.86 -1.40 24.07
N SER A 195 0.19 -0.86 23.45
CA SER A 195 1.47 -0.60 24.10
C SER A 195 1.36 0.53 25.10
N LYS A 196 2.11 0.46 26.22
CA LYS A 196 2.22 1.58 27.17
C LYS A 196 2.85 2.83 26.53
N ARG A 197 3.51 2.68 25.39
CA ARG A 197 4.20 3.75 24.65
C ARG A 197 3.44 4.19 23.40
N ALA A 198 2.16 3.81 23.24
CA ALA A 198 1.36 4.14 22.06
C ALA A 198 1.36 5.65 21.73
N ALA A 199 1.21 6.52 22.74
CA ALA A 199 1.25 7.97 22.55
C ALA A 199 2.61 8.47 22.03
N ASP A 200 3.72 8.00 22.63
CA ASP A 200 5.07 8.36 22.19
C ASP A 200 5.37 7.84 20.77
N LEU A 201 4.88 6.63 20.46
CA LEU A 201 5.00 6.03 19.14
C LEU A 201 4.21 6.82 18.11
N LYS A 202 3.00 7.27 18.45
CA LYS A 202 2.15 8.09 17.57
C LYS A 202 2.87 9.36 17.19
N GLU A 203 3.38 10.12 18.17
CA GLU A 203 4.12 11.37 17.92
C GLU A 203 5.32 11.13 17.00
N ARG A 204 6.07 10.05 17.24
CA ARG A 204 7.29 9.75 16.47
C ARG A 204 6.99 9.23 15.07
N LEU A 205 6.02 8.33 14.91
CA LEU A 205 5.72 7.70 13.64
C LEU A 205 4.95 8.65 12.74
N VAL A 206 3.87 9.25 13.23
CA VAL A 206 3.06 10.21 12.45
C VAL A 206 3.90 11.45 12.14
N GLY A 207 4.54 12.03 13.15
CA GLY A 207 5.33 13.26 12.99
C GLY A 207 6.51 13.12 12.04
N LYS A 208 7.14 11.93 11.96
CA LYS A 208 8.28 11.71 11.06
C LYS A 208 7.89 11.18 9.69
N LEU A 209 6.91 10.29 9.62
CA LEU A 209 6.58 9.59 8.37
C LEU A 209 5.56 10.36 7.54
N PHE A 210 4.63 11.07 8.18
CA PHE A 210 3.48 11.67 7.49
C PHE A 210 3.49 13.19 7.49
N ASP A 211 3.90 13.82 8.58
CA ASP A 211 3.87 15.29 8.69
C ASP A 211 5.06 15.98 8.01
N GLN A 212 6.11 15.23 7.66
CA GLN A 212 7.33 15.75 7.04
C GLN A 212 7.55 15.13 5.65
N PRO A 213 6.88 15.64 4.60
CA PRO A 213 6.99 15.08 3.25
C PRO A 213 8.43 15.20 2.74
N THR A 214 9.04 14.03 2.47
CA THR A 214 10.37 13.95 1.89
C THR A 214 10.36 14.43 0.43
N VAL A 215 11.53 14.75 -0.12
CA VAL A 215 11.64 15.06 -1.56
C VAL A 215 11.12 13.88 -2.40
N TYR A 216 11.41 12.64 -1.96
CA TYR A 216 11.00 11.44 -2.65
C TYR A 216 9.49 11.17 -2.57
N ASP A 217 8.85 11.46 -1.42
CA ASP A 217 7.39 11.38 -1.33
C ASP A 217 6.70 12.37 -2.28
N ARG A 218 7.26 13.57 -2.45
CA ARG A 218 6.74 14.55 -3.43
C ARG A 218 6.86 14.06 -4.87
N LEU A 219 7.92 13.31 -5.21
CA LEU A 219 8.03 12.67 -6.54
C LEU A 219 6.95 11.61 -6.72
N VAL A 220 6.71 10.78 -5.69
CA VAL A 220 5.62 9.79 -5.72
C VAL A 220 4.26 10.46 -5.87
N ALA A 221 4.01 11.55 -5.12
CA ALA A 221 2.79 12.34 -5.23
C ALA A 221 2.61 12.96 -6.62
N ALA A 222 3.68 13.50 -7.21
CA ALA A 222 3.66 14.06 -8.56
C ALA A 222 3.29 13.01 -9.62
N LEU A 223 3.75 11.76 -9.46
CA LEU A 223 3.38 10.66 -10.34
C LEU A 223 1.94 10.18 -10.10
N GLN A 224 1.56 9.96 -8.84
CA GLN A 224 0.26 9.37 -8.48
C GLN A 224 -0.92 10.33 -8.71
N GLY A 225 -0.74 11.63 -8.43
CA GLY A 225 -1.85 12.56 -8.26
C GLY A 225 -2.68 12.22 -7.02
N ASP A 226 -3.99 12.40 -7.11
CA ASP A 226 -4.86 12.18 -5.96
C ASP A 226 -4.81 10.72 -5.47
N PRO A 227 -4.94 10.48 -4.15
CA PRO A 227 -5.00 9.13 -3.60
C PRO A 227 -6.16 8.32 -4.20
N GLN A 228 -5.89 7.07 -4.57
CA GLN A 228 -6.92 6.13 -5.00
C GLN A 228 -7.25 5.19 -3.84
N LEU A 229 -8.51 5.20 -3.39
CA LEU A 229 -9.00 4.33 -2.33
C LEU A 229 -9.65 3.08 -2.90
N ALA A 230 -9.63 1.98 -2.15
CA ALA A 230 -10.46 0.82 -2.46
C ALA A 230 -11.95 1.19 -2.39
N GLU A 231 -12.82 0.44 -3.06
CA GLU A 231 -14.26 0.72 -3.07
C GLU A 231 -14.89 0.60 -1.68
N ASN A 232 -14.48 -0.43 -0.93
CA ASN A 232 -15.07 -0.79 0.36
C ASN A 232 -14.04 -0.67 1.49
N GLU A 233 -14.53 -0.43 2.70
CA GLU A 233 -13.75 -0.66 3.91
C GLU A 233 -13.51 -2.16 4.11
N ARG A 234 -12.36 -2.49 4.72
CA ARG A 234 -12.01 -3.87 5.06
C ARG A 234 -12.01 -4.06 6.58
N PRO A 235 -12.52 -5.20 7.08
CA PRO A 235 -12.36 -5.57 8.47
C PRO A 235 -10.90 -5.97 8.73
N GLY A 236 -10.27 -5.36 9.73
CA GLY A 236 -8.91 -5.70 10.14
C GLY A 236 -8.81 -7.02 10.90
N SER A 237 -7.64 -7.27 11.46
CA SER A 237 -7.35 -8.39 12.36
C SER A 237 -7.96 -8.19 13.75
N TYR A 238 -7.84 -9.20 14.60
CA TYR A 238 -8.13 -9.12 16.02
C TYR A 238 -6.91 -9.54 16.84
N LEU A 239 -6.78 -9.04 18.06
CA LEU A 239 -5.72 -9.43 18.98
C LEU A 239 -6.39 -9.94 20.27
N PRO A 240 -6.15 -11.20 20.69
CA PRO A 240 -6.89 -11.80 21.80
C PRO A 240 -6.47 -11.26 23.17
N CYS A 241 -5.36 -10.54 23.28
CA CYS A 241 -4.85 -10.06 24.57
C CYS A 241 -5.03 -8.54 24.66
N SER A 242 -5.67 -8.04 25.72
CA SER A 242 -5.73 -6.59 25.99
C SER A 242 -4.35 -6.02 26.35
N THR A 243 -3.47 -6.84 26.92
CA THR A 243 -2.07 -6.48 27.27
C THR A 243 -1.15 -7.69 27.14
N HIS A 244 0.12 -7.47 26.80
CA HIS A 244 1.18 -8.49 26.80
C HIS A 244 2.56 -7.83 26.90
N PRO A 245 3.55 -8.42 27.59
CA PRO A 245 4.90 -7.83 27.68
C PRO A 245 5.60 -7.58 26.34
N ILE A 246 5.22 -8.30 25.29
CA ILE A 246 5.77 -8.13 23.93
C ILE A 246 5.26 -6.87 23.22
N PHE A 247 4.23 -6.20 23.75
CA PHE A 247 3.69 -4.95 23.19
C PHE A 247 4.52 -3.72 23.63
N ASP A 248 5.34 -3.87 24.67
CA ASP A 248 6.13 -2.81 25.31
C ASP A 248 7.61 -2.89 24.94
#